data_AF-S4PTM4-F1
#
_entry.id   AF-S4PTM4-F1
#
_cell.length_a   1.000
_cell.length_b   1.000
_cell.length_c   1.000
_cell.angle_alpha   90.00
_cell.angle_beta   90.00
_cell.angle_gamma   90.00
#
_symmetry.space_group_name_H-M   'P 1'
#
loop_
_entity.id
_entity.type
_entity.pdbx_description
1 polymer ?
#
loop_
_entity_poly.entity_id
_entity_poly.type
_entity_poly.pdbx_seq_one_letter_code
_entity_poly.pdbx_strand_id
1 'polypeptide(L)' 'QRIEYLRKIKQYRQEGRPIVYTDESYVDSSHCSRRSWTDGSCKGLKKPISKGQRVVIVHAGSETGFIP' A
#
# COMPACT_ATOMS: atom_id res chain seq x y z
N GLN A 1 -20.67 -9.61 -12.62
CA GLN A 1 -19.48 -8.74 -12.56
C GLN A 1 -18.39 -9.28 -11.62
N ARG A 2 -18.47 -9.19 -10.27
CA ARG A 2 -17.40 -9.70 -9.38
C ARG A 2 -17.16 -11.22 -9.46
N ILE A 3 -18.23 -12.02 -9.42
CA ILE A 3 -18.12 -13.50 -9.50
C ILE A 3 -17.47 -13.93 -10.81
N GLU A 4 -17.84 -13.28 -11.91
CA GLU A 4 -17.29 -13.57 -13.24
C GLU A 4 -15.80 -13.21 -13.32
N TYR A 5 -15.42 -12.05 -12.79
CA TYR A 5 -14.01 -11.67 -12.65
C TYR A 5 -13.22 -12.72 -11.87
N LEU A 6 -13.73 -13.16 -10.71
CA LEU A 6 -13.06 -14.16 -9.88
C LEU A 6 -12.91 -15.52 -10.58
N ARG A 7 -13.88 -15.92 -11.39
CA ARG A 7 -13.78 -17.12 -12.23
C ARG A 7 -12.70 -16.97 -13.31
N LYS A 8 -12.71 -15.84 -14.04
CA LYS A 8 -11.71 -15.54 -15.09
C LYS A 8 -10.28 -15.45 -14.55
N ILE A 9 -10.07 -14.71 -13.45
CA ILE A 9 -8.73 -14.56 -12.88
C ILE A 9 -8.20 -15.89 -12.32
N LYS A 10 -9.07 -16.76 -11.80
CA LYS A 10 -8.69 -18.12 -11.40
C LYS A 10 -8.23 -18.94 -12.60
N GLN A 11 -8.98 -18.91 -13.70
CA GLN A 11 -8.61 -19.59 -14.94
C GLN A 11 -7.26 -19.09 -15.48
N TYR A 12 -7.03 -17.78 -15.55
CA TYR A 12 -5.76 -17.22 -16.04
C TYR A 12 -4.54 -17.62 -15.21
N ARG A 13 -4.70 -17.75 -13.88
CA ARG A 13 -3.65 -18.27 -13.00
C ARG A 13 -3.36 -19.76 -13.28
N GLN A 14 -4.40 -20.56 -13.52
CA GLN A 14 -4.24 -21.99 -13.85
C GLN A 14 -3.56 -22.19 -15.21
N GLU A 15 -3.79 -21.28 -16.16
CA GLU A 15 -3.13 -21.27 -17.46
C GLU A 15 -1.68 -20.77 -17.40
N GLY A 16 -1.17 -20.36 -16.23
CA GLY A 16 0.18 -19.84 -16.06
C GLY A 16 0.40 -18.51 -16.79
N ARG A 17 -0.66 -17.71 -16.98
CA ARG A 17 -0.52 -16.41 -17.65
C ARG A 17 0.26 -15.44 -16.76
N PRO A 18 1.13 -14.60 -17.35
CA PRO A 18 1.70 -13.48 -16.62
C PRO A 18 0.58 -12.50 -16.25
N ILE A 19 0.37 -12.29 -14.96
CA ILE A 19 -0.63 -11.36 -14.44
C ILE A 19 0.08 -10.19 -13.77
N VAL A 20 -0.21 -8.98 -14.25
CA VAL A 20 0.29 -7.73 -13.69
C VAL A 20 -0.84 -7.07 -12.90
N TYR A 21 -0.53 -6.68 -11.67
CA TYR A 21 -1.38 -5.90 -10.79
C TYR A 21 -0.84 -4.47 -10.74
N THR A 22 -1.72 -3.51 -10.86
CA THR A 22 -1.42 -2.08 -10.71
C THR A 22 -2.21 -1.53 -9.55
N ASP A 23 -1.58 -0.69 -8.75
CA ASP A 23 -2.27 0.00 -7.66
C ASP A 23 -1.70 1.39 -7.43
N GLU A 24 -2.52 2.24 -6.84
CA GLU A 24 -2.15 3.57 -6.36
C GLU A 24 -2.45 3.65 -4.86
N SER A 25 -1.42 3.95 -4.07
CA SER A 25 -1.53 4.16 -2.63
C SER A 25 -0.94 5.52 -2.25
N TYR A 26 -1.49 6.16 -1.22
CA TYR A 26 -0.94 7.41 -0.69
C TYR A 26 -0.45 7.23 0.75
N VAL A 27 0.68 7.86 1.06
CA VAL A 27 1.23 7.95 2.41
C VAL A 27 1.04 9.38 2.91
N ASP A 28 0.25 9.54 3.96
CA ASP A 28 0.03 10.83 4.62
C ASP A 28 1.03 11.00 5.77
N SER A 29 1.90 12.00 5.67
CA SER A 29 2.89 12.30 6.71
C SER A 29 2.29 12.66 8.07
N SER A 30 1.02 13.07 8.11
CA SER A 30 0.29 13.34 9.36
C SER A 30 -0.24 12.07 10.04
N HIS A 31 -0.12 10.90 9.42
CA HIS A 31 -0.52 9.62 9.99
C HIS A 31 0.46 9.15 11.08
N CYS A 32 0.26 9.65 12.30
CA CYS A 32 1.01 9.24 13.49
C CYS A 32 0.12 8.42 14.44
N SER A 33 0.67 7.34 15.02
CA SER A 33 0.00 6.53 16.04
C SER A 33 -0.41 7.41 17.23
N ARG A 34 -1.64 7.31 17.73
CA ARG A 34 -2.11 8.15 18.86
C ARG A 34 -1.39 7.86 20.19
N ARG A 35 -0.66 6.74 20.29
CA ARG A 35 0.08 6.31 21.47
C ARG A 35 1.45 5.81 21.04
N SER A 36 2.47 6.12 21.83
CA SER A 36 3.82 5.58 21.70
C SER A 36 4.27 5.13 23.08
N TRP A 37 5.02 4.04 23.17
CA TRP A 37 5.82 3.75 24.35
C TRP A 37 6.93 4.80 24.44
N THR A 38 7.18 5.33 25.62
CA THR A 38 8.23 6.33 25.87
C THR A 38 9.07 5.91 27.06
N ASP A 39 10.38 6.13 26.94
CA ASP A 39 11.38 5.95 27.98
C ASP A 39 11.49 7.17 28.93
N GLY A 40 10.54 8.11 28.86
CA GLY A 40 10.54 9.34 29.65
C GLY A 40 11.36 10.48 29.05
N SER A 41 12.05 10.28 27.92
CA SER A 41 12.89 11.32 27.29
C SER A 41 12.10 12.45 26.59
N CYS A 42 10.75 12.41 26.59
CA CYS A 42 9.86 13.33 25.86
C CYS A 42 10.16 13.50 24.37
N LYS A 43 11.04 12.66 23.78
CA LYS A 43 11.32 12.61 22.34
C LYS A 43 10.25 11.85 21.54
N GLY A 44 9.25 11.31 22.23
CA GLY A 44 8.14 10.55 21.65
C GLY A 44 7.15 11.40 20.85
N LEU A 45 6.32 10.68 20.08
CA LEU A 45 5.19 11.13 19.26
C LEU A 45 5.13 12.62 18.87
N LYS A 46 5.94 13.00 17.90
CA LYS A 46 5.83 14.31 17.24
C LYS A 46 4.72 14.24 16.20
N LYS A 47 3.49 14.57 16.59
CA LYS A 47 2.41 14.75 15.61
C LYS A 47 2.72 16.00 14.77
N PRO A 48 2.81 15.91 13.43
CA PRO A 48 2.94 17.10 12.59
C PRO A 48 1.73 18.02 12.78
N ILE A 49 1.99 19.31 13.02
CA ILE A 49 0.96 20.34 13.23
C ILE A 49 0.42 20.87 11.88
N SER A 50 1.16 20.69 10.78
CA SER A 50 0.77 21.16 9.45
C SER A 50 -0.14 20.19 8.70
N LYS A 51 -0.85 20.67 7.66
CA LYS A 51 -1.49 19.81 6.66
C LYS A 51 -0.42 18.88 6.10
N GLY A 52 -0.54 17.58 6.39
CA GLY A 52 0.47 16.58 6.04
C GLY A 52 0.78 16.62 4.54
N GLN A 53 2.06 16.63 4.19
CA GLN A 53 2.49 16.28 2.85
C GLN A 53 2.04 14.85 2.56
N ARG A 54 1.52 14.63 1.35
CA ARG A 54 1.11 13.31 0.86
C ARG A 54 2.07 12.88 -0.24
N VAL A 55 2.55 11.66 -0.14
CA VAL A 55 3.30 11.00 -1.22
C VAL A 55 2.37 10.01 -1.85
N VAL A 56 2.15 10.12 -3.16
CA VAL A 56 1.42 9.13 -3.96
C VAL A 56 2.43 8.15 -4.53
N ILE A 57 2.20 6.87 -4.32
CA ILE A 57 2.99 5.75 -4.84
C ILE A 57 2.11 5.01 -5.82
N VAL A 58 2.47 5.04 -7.10
CA VAL A 58 1.89 4.22 -8.15
C VAL A 58 2.88 3.12 -8.47
N HIS A 59 2.42 1.87 -8.50
CA HIS A 59 3.30 0.75 -8.83
C HIS A 59 2.58 -0.33 -9.64
N ALA A 60 3.39 -1.11 -10.35
CA ALA A 60 2.97 -2.33 -11.02
C ALA A 60 3.84 -3.51 -10.56
N GLY A 61 3.23 -4.67 -10.38
CA GLY A 61 3.94 -5.87 -9.94
C GLY A 61 3.27 -7.13 -10.45
N SER A 62 4.03 -8.21 -10.50
CA SER A 62 3.55 -9.56 -10.84
C SER A 62 4.05 -10.56 -9.80
N GLU A 63 3.82 -11.85 -10.03
CA GLU A 63 4.38 -12.91 -9.17
C GLU A 63 5.92 -12.93 -9.14
N THR A 64 6.58 -12.35 -10.14
CA THR A 64 8.04 -12.27 -10.22
C THR A 64 8.64 -11.00 -9.58
N GLY A 65 7.79 -10.11 -9.04
CA GLY A 65 8.21 -8.88 -8.37
C GLY A 65 7.73 -7.60 -9.05
N PHE A 66 8.39 -6.48 -8.71
CA PHE A 66 8.08 -5.16 -9.26
C PHE A 66 8.50 -5.04 -10.72
N ILE A 67 7.71 -4.29 -11.49
CA ILE A 67 8.04 -3.91 -12.86
C ILE A 67 8.70 -2.53 -12.82
N PRO A 68 9.95 -2.37 -13.33
CA PRO A 68 10.67 -1.10 -13.37
C PRO A 68 10.05 -0.05 -14.28
#